data_AF-A0A554A1V4-F1
#
_entry.id   AF-A0A554A1V4-F1
#
_cell.length_a   1.000
_cell.length_b   1.000
_cell.length_c   1.000
_cell.angle_alpha   90.00
_cell.angle_beta   90.00
_cell.angle_gamma   90.00
#
_symmetry.space_group_name_H-M   'P 1'
#
loop_
_entity.id
_entity.type
_entity.pdbx_description
1 polymer ?
#
loop_
_entity_poly.entity_id
_entity_poly.type
_entity_poly.pdbx_seq_one_letter_code
_entity_poly.pdbx_strand_id
1 'polypeptide(L)'
;MKIRIHILIVLISCATLFGCSTEGETTETGNSEEITTVIDHIDAEEVLTLSPDADIFQFNAVIYQTNIDWVDELSLSPQDVVGEIQAQNETSTDFEDEMANKIPVGTKIYSAKDHGDMLMVEVDGEWRNYYAIVEG
;
A
#
# COMPACT_ATOMS: atom_id res chain seq x y z
N MET A 1 44.83 15.31 28.60
CA MET A 1 44.51 16.70 29.02
C MET A 1 44.88 17.64 27.88
N LYS A 2 43.88 18.10 27.12
CA LYS A 2 43.89 19.25 26.18
C LYS A 2 42.44 19.47 25.76
N ILE A 3 41.67 19.89 26.75
CA ILE A 3 40.32 20.41 26.61
C ILE A 3 40.46 21.90 26.27
N ARG A 4 39.56 22.40 25.41
CA ARG A 4 39.28 23.81 25.04
C ARG A 4 40.00 24.34 23.80
N ILE A 5 39.22 24.49 22.71
CA ILE A 5 39.29 25.65 21.80
C ILE A 5 38.04 25.79 20.89
N HIS A 6 37.13 24.81 20.82
CA HIS A 6 35.94 24.92 19.94
C HIS A 6 34.77 25.75 20.50
N ILE A 7 34.87 26.28 21.73
CA ILE A 7 33.84 27.19 22.30
C ILE A 7 33.88 28.59 21.62
N LEU A 8 34.84 28.84 20.72
CA LEU A 8 34.98 30.11 20.00
C LEU A 8 34.35 30.15 18.59
N ILE A 9 33.67 29.09 18.13
CA ILE A 9 33.06 29.01 16.79
C ILE A 9 31.55 29.37 16.80
N VAL A 10 31.00 29.81 17.93
CA VAL A 10 29.54 30.01 18.12
C VAL A 10 29.05 31.45 17.83
N LEU A 11 29.85 32.35 17.26
CA LEU A 11 29.45 33.78 17.20
C LEU A 11 29.58 34.54 15.87
N ILE A 12 29.81 33.88 14.73
CA ILE A 12 29.85 34.59 13.44
C ILE A 12 29.23 33.77 12.33
N SER A 13 27.94 34.01 12.06
CA SER A 13 27.48 34.41 10.72
C SER A 13 25.98 34.70 10.77
N CYS A 14 25.69 35.97 11.05
CA CYS A 14 24.39 36.58 10.79
C CYS A 14 24.11 36.59 9.27
N ALA A 15 22.85 36.34 8.93
CA ALA A 15 22.14 36.82 7.74
C ALA A 15 22.71 36.50 6.34
N THR A 16 22.08 35.53 5.69
CA THR A 16 21.69 35.68 4.27
C THR A 16 20.19 35.47 4.16
N LEU A 17 19.48 36.60 4.06
CA LEU A 17 18.11 36.68 3.57
C LEU A 17 18.10 36.56 2.04
N PHE A 18 16.92 36.22 1.52
CA PHE A 18 16.47 36.22 0.11
C PHE A 18 16.98 35.07 -0.76
N GLY A 19 16.15 34.30 -1.47
CA GLY A 19 14.71 34.31 -1.64
C GLY A 19 14.31 33.18 -2.60
N CYS A 20 13.07 32.72 -2.54
CA CYS A 20 12.48 31.94 -3.61
C CYS A 20 11.11 32.57 -3.92
N SER A 21 11.06 33.35 -5.00
CA SER A 21 9.82 33.77 -5.62
C SER A 21 9.44 32.73 -6.65
N THR A 22 8.31 32.06 -6.46
CA THR A 22 7.46 31.62 -7.57
C THR A 22 6.02 31.67 -7.08
N GLU A 23 5.30 32.68 -7.55
CA GLU A 23 3.84 32.70 -7.52
C GLU A 23 3.35 31.70 -8.58
N GLY A 24 2.38 30.87 -8.20
CA GLY A 24 1.78 29.84 -9.04
C GLY A 24 0.57 29.22 -8.36
N GLU A 25 -0.45 30.07 -8.19
CA GLU A 25 -1.89 29.81 -8.02
C GLU A 25 -2.40 28.65 -7.14
N THR A 26 -3.09 29.11 -6.09
CA THR A 26 -4.15 28.47 -5.32
C THR A 26 -5.26 27.87 -6.18
N THR A 27 -5.69 26.66 -5.83
CA THR A 27 -7.12 26.39 -5.59
C THR A 27 -7.26 25.62 -4.29
N GLU A 28 -7.46 26.36 -3.19
CA GLU A 28 -8.00 25.81 -1.96
C GLU A 28 -9.51 25.57 -2.12
N THR A 29 -9.95 24.36 -1.82
CA THR A 29 -11.27 24.04 -1.26
C THR A 29 -11.01 22.74 -0.51
N GLY A 30 -10.84 22.68 0.81
CA GLY A 30 -11.62 23.33 1.84
C GLY A 30 -12.35 22.24 2.61
N ASN A 31 -11.65 21.47 3.44
CA ASN A 31 -12.10 21.10 4.78
C ASN A 31 -10.95 20.48 5.59
N SER A 32 -10.95 20.80 6.88
CA SER A 32 -10.00 20.37 7.90
C SER A 32 -10.05 18.85 8.09
N GLU A 33 -9.06 18.10 7.61
CA GLU A 33 -8.86 16.72 8.00
C GLU A 33 -7.37 16.42 8.22
N GLU A 34 -7.17 15.48 9.13
CA GLU A 34 -5.96 14.86 9.63
C GLU A 34 -4.80 14.79 8.62
N ILE A 35 -3.56 14.89 9.10
CA ILE A 35 -2.37 14.62 8.27
C ILE A 35 -2.37 13.12 7.94
N THR A 36 -3.16 12.71 6.95
CA THR A 36 -2.96 11.47 6.23
C THR A 36 -1.75 11.70 5.35
N THR A 37 -0.63 11.10 5.74
CA THR A 37 0.40 10.72 4.77
C THR A 37 -0.33 9.99 3.64
N VAL A 38 -0.49 10.65 2.49
CA VAL A 38 -0.90 10.01 1.24
C VAL A 38 0.28 9.11 0.88
N ILE A 39 0.28 7.89 1.42
CA ILE A 39 1.04 6.80 0.84
C ILE A 39 0.38 6.64 -0.53
N ASP A 40 1.15 6.88 -1.59
CA ASP A 40 0.63 6.66 -2.94
C ASP A 40 0.20 5.18 -2.99
N HIS A 41 -1.08 4.97 -3.26
CA HIS A 41 -1.65 3.62 -3.29
C HIS A 41 -1.78 3.26 -4.76
N ILE A 42 -1.27 2.08 -5.11
CA ILE A 42 -1.51 1.55 -6.43
C ILE A 42 -2.95 1.04 -6.50
N ASP A 43 -3.66 1.37 -7.57
CA ASP A 43 -5.01 0.90 -7.78
C ASP A 43 -5.06 -0.36 -8.68
N ALA A 44 -6.25 -0.93 -8.83
CA ALA A 44 -6.45 -2.10 -9.69
C ALA A 44 -6.20 -1.79 -11.18
N GLU A 45 -6.45 -0.55 -11.63
CA GLU A 45 -6.19 -0.15 -13.02
C GLU A 45 -4.71 -0.23 -13.35
N GLU A 46 -3.86 0.28 -12.47
CA GLU A 46 -2.41 0.25 -12.63
C GLU A 46 -1.86 -1.18 -12.60
N VAL A 47 -2.28 -2.00 -11.61
CA VAL A 47 -1.85 -3.41 -11.52
C VAL A 47 -2.26 -4.19 -12.77
N LEU A 48 -3.52 -4.06 -13.21
CA LEU A 48 -4.04 -4.78 -14.37
C LEU A 48 -3.52 -4.24 -15.70
N THR A 49 -3.08 -2.97 -15.76
CA THR A 49 -2.39 -2.42 -16.93
C THR A 49 -1.02 -3.07 -17.10
N LEU A 50 -0.28 -3.28 -16.00
CA LEU A 50 1.04 -3.91 -16.02
C LEU A 50 0.97 -5.43 -16.16
N SER A 51 -0.02 -6.05 -15.53
CA SER A 51 -0.25 -7.49 -15.53
C SER A 51 -1.75 -7.79 -15.74
N PRO A 52 -2.21 -7.81 -17.00
CA PRO A 52 -3.63 -8.01 -17.31
C PRO A 52 -4.22 -9.33 -16.80
N ASP A 53 -3.36 -10.33 -16.60
CA ASP A 53 -3.72 -11.64 -16.07
C ASP A 53 -3.49 -11.75 -14.55
N ALA A 54 -3.20 -10.66 -13.84
CA ALA A 54 -3.09 -10.70 -12.39
C ALA A 54 -4.40 -11.20 -11.75
N ASP A 55 -4.27 -11.97 -10.68
CA ASP A 55 -5.39 -12.33 -9.81
C ASP A 55 -5.28 -11.43 -8.58
N ILE A 56 -6.27 -10.54 -8.42
CA ILE A 56 -6.25 -9.47 -7.44
C ILE A 56 -7.58 -9.37 -6.71
N PHE A 57 -7.49 -8.84 -5.49
CA PHE A 57 -8.64 -8.33 -4.76
C PHE A 57 -8.24 -7.07 -3.98
N GLN A 58 -9.22 -6.24 -3.66
CA GLN A 58 -9.01 -5.09 -2.79
C GLN A 58 -9.51 -5.40 -1.38
N PHE A 59 -8.75 -5.01 -0.37
CA PHE A 59 -9.15 -5.15 1.02
C PHE A 59 -8.53 -4.02 1.86
N ASN A 60 -9.37 -3.30 2.61
CA ASN A 60 -8.98 -2.09 3.37
C ASN A 60 -8.20 -1.08 2.52
N ALA A 61 -8.71 -0.76 1.33
CA ALA A 61 -8.12 0.13 0.33
C ALA A 61 -6.73 -0.28 -0.18
N VAL A 62 -6.31 -1.53 0.01
CA VAL A 62 -5.04 -2.07 -0.50
C VAL A 62 -5.32 -3.15 -1.53
N ILE A 63 -4.60 -3.10 -2.65
CA ILE A 63 -4.62 -4.15 -3.67
C ILE A 63 -3.70 -5.30 -3.25
N TYR A 64 -4.26 -6.50 -3.25
CA TYR A 64 -3.56 -7.74 -2.95
C TYR A 64 -3.42 -8.57 -4.23
N GLN A 65 -2.23 -9.09 -4.51
CA GLN A 65 -1.93 -9.84 -5.73
C GLN A 65 -1.23 -11.18 -5.45
N THR A 66 -1.65 -12.23 -6.17
CA THR A 66 -0.97 -13.55 -6.23
C THR A 66 -0.24 -13.73 -7.57
N ASN A 67 0.38 -14.89 -7.81
CA ASN A 67 1.11 -15.21 -9.05
C ASN A 67 2.38 -14.37 -9.20
N ILE A 68 3.04 -14.13 -8.07
CA ILE A 68 4.35 -13.48 -8.00
C ILE A 68 5.31 -14.56 -7.51
N ASP A 69 6.35 -14.87 -8.30
CA ASP A 69 7.22 -16.04 -8.07
C ASP A 69 7.63 -16.24 -6.61
N TRP A 70 8.12 -15.17 -5.96
CA TRP A 70 8.58 -15.26 -4.57
C TRP A 70 7.43 -15.38 -3.56
N VAL A 71 6.22 -14.89 -3.86
CA VAL A 71 5.02 -14.97 -3.01
C VAL A 71 4.45 -16.38 -3.04
N ASP A 72 4.40 -16.99 -4.22
CA ASP A 72 3.88 -18.34 -4.44
C ASP A 72 4.80 -19.41 -3.83
N GLU A 73 6.10 -19.14 -3.72
CA GLU A 73 7.07 -20.04 -3.09
C GLU A 73 7.05 -20.01 -1.55
N LEU A 74 6.35 -19.04 -0.93
CA LEU A 74 6.28 -18.94 0.52
C LEU A 74 5.35 -20.01 1.12
N SER A 75 5.88 -20.75 2.09
CA SER A 75 5.06 -21.62 2.94
C SER A 75 4.54 -20.82 4.14
N LEU A 76 3.38 -20.18 3.97
CA LEU A 76 2.70 -19.43 5.01
C LEU A 76 1.66 -20.30 5.73
N SER A 77 1.30 -19.89 6.95
CA SER A 77 0.23 -20.52 7.72
C SER A 77 -0.90 -19.52 7.94
N PRO A 78 -2.17 -19.88 7.69
CA PRO A 78 -3.28 -18.99 7.99
C PRO A 78 -3.42 -18.84 9.51
N GLN A 79 -3.83 -17.65 9.95
CA GLN A 79 -4.06 -17.35 11.36
C GLN A 79 -5.55 -17.09 11.64
N ASP A 80 -6.04 -15.89 11.32
CA ASP A 80 -7.41 -15.46 11.62
C ASP A 80 -8.17 -15.15 10.32
N VAL A 81 -9.49 -15.37 10.30
CA VAL A 81 -10.36 -14.87 9.21
C VAL A 81 -10.54 -13.37 9.43
N VAL A 82 -10.14 -12.58 8.45
CA VAL A 82 -10.17 -11.10 8.51
C VAL A 82 -11.21 -10.48 7.58
N GLY A 83 -11.71 -11.24 6.60
CA GLY A 83 -12.72 -10.75 5.66
C GLY A 83 -13.29 -11.86 4.79
N GLU A 84 -14.09 -11.48 3.80
CA GLU A 84 -14.71 -12.37 2.83
C GLU A 84 -14.98 -11.61 1.54
N ILE A 85 -14.70 -12.22 0.39
CA ILE A 85 -15.01 -11.63 -0.92
C ILE A 85 -16.52 -11.48 -1.08
N GLN A 86 -17.00 -10.25 -1.26
CA GLN A 86 -18.42 -9.92 -1.38
C GLN A 86 -18.88 -9.76 -2.82
N ALA A 87 -17.98 -9.42 -3.75
CA ALA A 87 -18.33 -9.22 -5.15
C ALA A 87 -17.19 -9.58 -6.10
N GLN A 88 -17.55 -9.84 -7.36
CA GLN A 88 -16.59 -10.04 -8.44
C GLN A 88 -16.65 -8.87 -9.42
N ASN A 89 -15.48 -8.40 -9.85
CA ASN A 89 -15.32 -7.43 -10.92
C ASN A 89 -14.39 -7.98 -12.01
N GLU A 90 -14.98 -8.63 -13.02
CA GLU A 90 -14.24 -9.29 -14.12
C GLU A 90 -13.94 -8.35 -15.30
N THR A 91 -14.63 -7.21 -15.39
CA THR A 91 -14.67 -6.39 -16.63
C THR A 91 -14.19 -4.96 -16.46
N SER A 92 -14.17 -4.43 -15.23
CA SER A 92 -13.75 -3.07 -14.91
C SER A 92 -12.53 -3.09 -14.00
N THR A 93 -11.83 -1.96 -13.92
CA THR A 93 -10.74 -1.70 -12.99
C THR A 93 -11.18 -0.91 -11.75
N ASP A 94 -12.46 -0.51 -11.69
CA ASP A 94 -13.03 0.16 -10.52
C ASP A 94 -13.29 -0.85 -9.39
N PHE A 95 -12.30 -1.07 -8.53
CA PHE A 95 -12.40 -1.97 -7.38
C PHE A 95 -12.87 -1.23 -6.14
N GLU A 96 -13.78 -1.85 -5.39
CA GLU A 96 -14.10 -1.49 -4.01
C GLU A 96 -13.57 -2.58 -3.08
N ASP A 97 -13.52 -2.29 -1.78
CA ASP A 97 -13.12 -3.29 -0.79
C ASP A 97 -13.98 -4.55 -0.89
N GLU A 98 -13.34 -5.70 -0.70
CA GLU A 98 -13.94 -7.04 -0.77
C GLU A 98 -14.36 -7.47 -2.18
N MET A 99 -13.94 -6.74 -3.23
CA MET A 99 -14.04 -7.17 -4.63
C MET A 99 -12.81 -7.92 -5.10
N ALA A 100 -13.01 -8.95 -5.94
CA ALA A 100 -11.96 -9.68 -6.65
C ALA A 100 -12.24 -9.80 -8.15
N ASN A 101 -11.21 -9.93 -9.00
CA ASN A 101 -11.46 -10.24 -10.43
C ASN A 101 -11.66 -11.74 -10.69
N LYS A 102 -11.05 -12.63 -9.90
CA LYS A 102 -11.04 -14.08 -10.19
C LYS A 102 -11.51 -14.94 -9.02
N ILE A 103 -11.35 -14.46 -7.79
CA ILE A 103 -11.73 -15.22 -6.60
C ILE A 103 -13.27 -15.27 -6.48
N PRO A 104 -13.89 -16.45 -6.22
CA PRO A 104 -15.33 -16.55 -6.04
C PRO A 104 -15.87 -15.75 -4.85
N VAL A 105 -17.08 -15.21 -4.99
CA VAL A 105 -17.84 -14.61 -3.88
C VAL A 105 -18.05 -15.64 -2.77
N GLY A 106 -17.91 -15.20 -1.52
CA GLY A 106 -17.98 -16.06 -0.32
C GLY A 106 -16.64 -16.69 0.08
N THR A 107 -15.57 -16.41 -0.67
CA THR A 107 -14.22 -16.86 -0.30
C THR A 107 -13.73 -16.08 0.92
N LYS A 108 -13.35 -16.79 1.97
CA LYS A 108 -12.80 -16.18 3.19
C LYS A 108 -11.37 -15.70 2.97
N ILE A 109 -11.07 -14.54 3.53
CA ILE A 109 -9.73 -13.96 3.55
C ILE A 109 -9.13 -14.19 4.93
N TYR A 110 -7.92 -14.74 4.96
CA TYR A 110 -7.18 -15.05 6.17
C TYR A 110 -5.92 -14.19 6.27
N SER A 111 -5.57 -13.75 7.48
CA SER A 111 -4.25 -13.18 7.74
C SER A 111 -3.19 -14.27 7.69
N ALA A 112 -2.00 -13.96 7.15
CA ALA A 112 -0.85 -14.83 7.26
C ALA A 112 -0.16 -14.66 8.62
N LYS A 113 0.15 -15.76 9.29
CA LYS A 113 0.86 -15.74 10.57
C LYS A 113 2.25 -15.11 10.39
N ASP A 114 2.59 -14.14 11.24
CA ASP A 114 3.87 -13.42 11.25
C ASP A 114 4.16 -12.56 10.01
N HIS A 115 3.18 -12.36 9.11
CA HIS A 115 3.29 -11.56 7.88
C HIS A 115 2.10 -10.59 7.72
N GLY A 116 2.31 -9.32 8.09
CA GLY A 116 1.25 -8.29 8.04
C GLY A 116 0.98 -7.70 6.65
N ASP A 117 1.86 -7.99 5.69
CA ASP A 117 1.82 -7.61 4.29
C ASP A 117 1.23 -8.73 3.39
N MET A 118 0.81 -9.84 3.99
CA MET A 118 0.33 -11.03 3.29
C MET A 118 -1.06 -11.45 3.76
N LEU A 119 -1.90 -11.79 2.80
CA LEU A 119 -3.18 -12.44 3.01
C LEU A 119 -3.20 -13.80 2.32
N MET A 120 -4.09 -14.68 2.78
CA MET A 120 -4.27 -16.01 2.24
C MET A 120 -5.74 -16.28 1.96
N VAL A 121 -6.02 -16.99 0.87
CA VAL A 121 -7.35 -17.49 0.56
C VAL A 121 -7.26 -18.97 0.20
N GLU A 122 -8.32 -19.70 0.46
CA GLU A 122 -8.46 -21.10 0.05
C GLU A 122 -9.49 -21.16 -1.09
N VAL A 123 -9.08 -21.66 -2.25
CA VAL A 123 -9.96 -21.86 -3.41
C VAL A 123 -9.75 -23.28 -3.91
N ASP A 124 -10.85 -24.02 -4.06
CA ASP A 124 -10.83 -25.42 -4.50
C ASP A 124 -9.93 -26.36 -3.65
N GLY A 125 -9.74 -26.03 -2.36
CA GLY A 125 -8.89 -26.78 -1.44
C GLY A 125 -7.40 -26.48 -1.55
N GLU A 126 -7.03 -25.48 -2.36
CA GLU A 126 -5.66 -24.99 -2.51
C GLU A 126 -5.50 -23.61 -1.87
N TRP A 127 -4.46 -23.46 -1.06
CA TRP A 127 -4.10 -22.18 -0.44
C TRP A 127 -3.29 -21.33 -1.40
N ARG A 128 -3.67 -20.07 -1.53
CA ARG A 128 -2.98 -19.07 -2.34
C ARG A 128 -2.59 -17.87 -1.47
N ASN A 129 -1.34 -17.42 -1.64
CA ASN A 129 -0.78 -16.28 -0.93
C ASN A 129 -0.97 -15.01 -1.77
N TYR A 130 -1.31 -13.91 -1.14
CA TYR A 130 -1.47 -12.62 -1.78
C TYR A 130 -0.67 -11.56 -1.05
N TYR A 131 0.12 -10.81 -1.79
CA TYR A 131 0.97 -9.74 -1.28
C TYR A 131 0.30 -8.39 -1.44
N ALA A 132 0.37 -7.56 -0.40
CA ALA A 132 -0.07 -6.16 -0.41
C ALA A 132 0.84 -5.34 -1.33
N ILE A 133 0.27 -4.77 -2.40
CA ILE A 133 1.00 -3.85 -3.27
C ILE A 133 0.88 -2.45 -2.69
N VAL A 134 2.02 -1.90 -2.26
CA VAL A 134 2.15 -0.54 -1.73
C VAL A 134 3.25 0.18 -2.52
N GLU A 135 3.01 1.44 -2.88
CA GLU A 135 4.07 2.28 -3.45
C GLU A 135 4.95 2.85 -2.33
N GLY A 136 6.22 3.09 -2.63
CA GLY A 136 7.26 3.46 -1.66
C GLY A 136 7.91 4.80 -1.96
#